data_AF-A0A956W2C5-F1
#
_entry.id   AF-A0A956W2C5-F1
#
_cell.length_a   1.000
_cell.length_b   1.000
_cell.length_c   1.000
_cell.angle_alpha   90.00
_cell.angle_beta   90.00
_cell.angle_gamma   90.00
#
_symmetry.space_group_name_H-M   'P 1'
#
loop_
_entity.id
_entity.type
_entity.pdbx_description
1 polymer ?
#
loop_
_entity_poly.entity_id
_entity_poly.type
_entity_poly.pdbx_seq_one_letter_code
_entity_poly.pdbx_strand_id
1 'polypeptide(L)' 'MPFPGDGRFLRIKAAEGDGALGPWRSDALRVVELGSGISAAFGARLLADFGADVIKVEPPGGDASRRVGPFPGD' A
#
# COMPACT_ATOMS: atom_id res chain seq x y z
N MET A 1 -9.61 -0.21 9.29
CA MET A 1 -8.31 -0.86 9.58
C MET A 1 -8.33 -2.25 9.00
N PRO A 2 -7.28 -2.65 8.26
CA PRO A 2 -6.75 -3.98 8.55
C PRO A 2 -5.20 -4.04 8.32
N PHE A 3 -4.38 -4.99 8.78
CA PHE A 3 -4.55 -6.30 9.38
C PHE A 3 -3.41 -6.59 10.39
N PRO A 4 -3.68 -7.40 11.43
CA PRO A 4 -2.67 -8.10 12.19
C PRO A 4 -2.14 -9.30 11.36
N GLY A 5 -0.82 -9.43 11.29
CA GLY A 5 -0.12 -10.54 10.65
C GLY A 5 1.38 -10.31 10.75
N ASP A 6 2.15 -11.38 10.74
CA ASP A 6 3.62 -11.47 10.83
C ASP A 6 4.41 -10.71 9.73
N GLY A 7 3.73 -9.94 8.87
CA GLY A 7 4.08 -8.53 8.60
C GLY A 7 5.17 -8.21 7.59
N ARG A 8 5.61 -9.17 6.77
CA ARG A 8 6.75 -8.93 5.85
C ARG A 8 6.36 -8.30 4.51
N PHE A 9 5.12 -8.55 4.07
CA PHE A 9 4.64 -8.13 2.75
C PHE A 9 3.18 -7.70 2.85
N LEU A 10 2.91 -6.43 2.53
CA LEU A 10 1.55 -5.90 2.47
C LEU A 10 1.18 -5.66 1.01
N ARG A 11 0.15 -6.38 0.52
CA ARG A 11 -0.41 -6.10 -0.81
C ARG A 11 -1.33 -4.88 -0.72
N ILE A 12 -1.00 -3.85 -1.48
CA ILE A 12 -1.81 -2.64 -1.60
C ILE A 12 -2.83 -2.90 -2.71
N LYS A 13 -4.11 -2.79 -2.37
CA LYS A 13 -5.24 -2.90 -3.30
C LYS A 13 -5.80 -1.52 -3.59
N ALA A 14 -6.49 -1.36 -4.74
CA ALA A 14 -7.37 -0.21 -4.98
C ALA A 14 -8.46 -0.12 -3.91
N ALA A 15 -9.01 1.06 -3.64
CA ALA A 15 -10.14 1.17 -2.70
C ALA A 15 -11.42 0.70 -3.40
N GLU A 16 -12.33 0.19 -2.59
CA GLU A 16 -13.64 -0.23 -3.04
C GLU A 16 -14.42 0.99 -3.53
N GLY A 17 -14.91 0.95 -4.78
CA GLY A 17 -15.55 2.07 -5.47
C GLY A 17 -14.69 2.72 -6.55
N ASP A 18 -13.37 2.55 -6.49
CA ASP A 18 -12.43 2.99 -7.53
C ASP A 18 -12.31 1.87 -8.55
N GLY A 19 -13.26 1.75 -9.47
CA GLY A 19 -13.09 0.85 -10.62
C GLY A 19 -11.77 1.23 -11.30
N ALA A 20 -10.79 0.32 -11.34
CA ALA A 20 -9.39 0.59 -11.72
C ALA A 20 -9.30 1.71 -12.77
N LEU A 21 -8.94 2.91 -12.33
CA LEU A 21 -9.09 4.15 -13.12
C LEU A 21 -7.99 4.27 -14.19
N GLY A 22 -7.15 3.24 -14.33
CA GLY A 22 -5.92 3.26 -15.10
C GLY A 22 -5.96 2.36 -16.33
N PRO A 23 -4.99 2.54 -17.25
CA PRO A 23 -4.93 1.75 -18.47
C PRO A 23 -4.58 0.28 -18.23
N TRP A 24 -4.17 -0.06 -17.01
CA TRP A 24 -3.67 -1.39 -16.67
C TRP A 24 -4.82 -2.30 -16.24
N ARG A 25 -4.89 -3.50 -16.83
CA ARG A 25 -5.68 -4.59 -16.22
C ARG A 25 -5.02 -5.00 -14.91
N SER A 26 -5.84 -5.49 -13.96
CA SER A 26 -5.33 -6.14 -12.74
C SER A 26 -4.23 -7.14 -13.09
N ASP A 27 -3.11 -7.09 -12.38
CA ASP A 27 -1.91 -7.92 -12.57
C ASP A 27 -1.09 -7.67 -13.86
N ALA A 28 -1.44 -6.69 -14.70
CA ALA A 28 -0.63 -6.31 -15.87
C ALA A 28 0.71 -5.66 -15.49
N LEU A 29 0.77 -5.03 -14.32
CA LEU A 29 1.96 -4.40 -13.78
C LEU A 29 2.13 -4.85 -12.32
N ARG A 30 3.28 -5.45 -12.00
CA ARG A 30 3.66 -5.81 -10.63
C ARG A 30 4.71 -4.83 -10.12
N VAL A 31 4.49 -4.29 -8.93
CA VAL A 31 5.34 -3.27 -8.32
C VAL A 31 5.76 -3.73 -6.94
N VAL A 32 7.05 -3.62 -6.65
CA VAL A 32 7.61 -3.81 -5.31
C VAL A 32 7.95 -2.44 -4.74
N GLU A 33 7.29 -2.05 -3.66
CA GLU A 33 7.51 -0.77 -2.99
C GLU A 33 8.42 -0.96 -1.78
N LEU A 34 9.57 -0.28 -1.80
CA LEU A 34 10.65 -0.38 -0.80
C LEU A 34 10.91 0.95 -0.07
N GLY A 35 10.13 1.98 -0.36
CA GLY A 35 10.26 3.30 0.24
C GLY A 35 9.65 3.35 1.64
N SER A 36 9.80 4.52 2.28
CA SER A 36 9.24 4.76 3.60
C SER A 36 8.52 6.09 3.70
N GLY A 37 7.55 6.15 4.61
CA GLY A 37 6.78 7.36 4.86
C GLY A 37 5.65 7.60 3.86
N ILE A 38 5.07 8.79 3.98
CA ILE A 38 3.79 9.15 3.35
C ILE A 38 3.90 9.23 1.83
N SER A 39 4.98 9.83 1.30
CA SER A 39 5.16 9.99 -0.15
C SER A 39 5.26 8.64 -0.86
N ALA A 40 6.00 7.69 -0.28
CA ALA A 40 6.15 6.34 -0.82
C ALA A 40 4.82 5.58 -0.79
N ALA A 41 4.12 5.60 0.35
CA ALA A 41 2.80 4.98 0.49
C ALA A 41 1.78 5.58 -0.50
N PHE A 42 1.78 6.90 -0.69
CA PHE A 42 0.89 7.58 -1.62
C PHE A 42 1.16 7.19 -3.08
N GLY A 43 2.43 7.17 -3.51
CA GLY A 43 2.78 6.74 -4.87
C GLY A 43 2.40 5.28 -5.13
N ALA A 44 2.67 4.39 -4.16
CA ALA A 44 2.28 2.99 -4.21
C ALA A 44 0.76 2.83 -4.36
N ARG A 45 0.02 3.64 -3.61
CA ARG A 45 -1.43 3.66 -3.62
C ARG A 45 -1.99 4.12 -4.96
N LEU A 46 -1.45 5.20 -5.52
CA LEU A 46 -1.84 5.71 -6.84
C LEU A 46 -1.65 4.64 -7.94
N LEU A 47 -0.56 3.88 -7.90
CA LEU A 47 -0.31 2.78 -8.84
C LEU A 47 -1.34 1.66 -8.69
N ALA A 48 -1.68 1.29 -7.45
CA ALA A 48 -2.70 0.29 -7.17
C ALA A 48 -4.09 0.74 -7.66
N ASP A 49 -4.43 2.02 -7.50
CA ASP A 49 -5.69 2.60 -7.99
C ASP A 49 -5.78 2.60 -9.52
N PHE A 50 -4.62 2.67 -10.21
CA PHE A 50 -4.53 2.47 -11.65
C PHE A 50 -4.50 0.99 -12.09
N GLY A 51 -4.67 0.03 -11.18
CA GLY A 51 -4.79 -1.40 -11.48
C GLY A 51 -3.51 -2.21 -11.33
N ALA A 52 -2.41 -1.63 -10.81
CA ALA A 52 -1.20 -2.37 -10.56
C ALA A 52 -1.34 -3.33 -9.34
N ASP A 53 -0.65 -4.46 -9.40
CA ASP A 53 -0.41 -5.32 -8.24
C ASP A 53 0.81 -4.80 -7.47
N VAL A 54 0.57 -4.11 -6.36
CA VAL A 54 1.63 -3.48 -5.57
C VAL A 54 1.84 -4.23 -4.26
N ILE A 55 3.09 -4.61 -3.99
CA ILE A 55 3.51 -5.23 -2.73
C ILE A 55 4.49 -4.30 -2.03
N LYS A 56 4.13 -3.82 -0.84
CA LYS A 56 5.04 -3.12 0.06
C LYS A 56 5.86 -4.13 0.85
N VAL A 57 7.17 -3.96 0.82
CA VAL A 57 8.13 -4.69 1.66
C VAL A 57 8.56 -3.78 2.78
N GLU A 58 8.44 -4.26 4.01
CA GLU A 58 8.80 -3.48 5.19
C GLU A 58 9.99 -4.07 5.92
N PRO A 59 10.80 -3.23 6.58
CA PRO A 59 11.85 -3.73 7.47
C PRO A 59 11.22 -4.46 8.67
N PRO A 60 12.01 -5.30 9.37
CA PRO A 60 11.60 -5.83 10.68
C PRO A 60 11.16 -4.70 11.62
N GLY A 61 9.94 -4.78 12.15
CA GLY A 61 9.34 -3.73 12.99
C GLY A 61 8.42 -2.75 12.26
N GLY A 62 8.27 -2.89 10.93
CA GLY A 62 7.35 -2.13 10.09
C GLY A 62 7.86 -0.74 9.69
N ASP A 63 7.14 -0.11 8.77
CA ASP A 63 7.40 1.27 8.35
C ASP A 63 7.23 2.25 9.52
N ALA A 64 8.13 3.23 9.65
CA ALA A 64 8.11 4.20 10.74
C ALA A 64 6.80 5.02 10.78
N SER A 65 6.17 5.27 9.62
CA SER A 65 4.89 5.99 9.54
C SER A 65 3.74 5.28 10.25
N ARG A 66 3.85 3.96 10.50
CA ARG A 66 2.86 3.21 11.29
C ARG A 66 2.75 3.67 12.74
N ARG A 67 3.72 4.45 13.22
CA ARG A 67 3.81 4.97 14.59
C ARG A 67 3.57 6.49 14.66
N VAL A 68 3.17 7.10 13.54
CA VAL A 68 2.85 8.52 13.48
C VAL A 68 1.33 8.66 13.57
N GLY A 69 0.86 9.34 14.61
CA GLY A 69 -0.57 9.57 14.82
C GLY A 69 -1.17 10.59 13.83
N PRO A 70 -2.49 10.83 13.94
CA PRO A 70 -3.38 10.35 14.99
C PRO A 70 -3.75 8.87 14.84
N PHE A 71 -3.94 8.17 15.96
CA PHE A 71 -4.47 6.81 15.95
C PHE A 71 -5.99 6.82 16.17
N PRO A 72 -6.73 5.85 15.59
CA PRO A 72 -8.16 5.78 15.83
C PRO A 72 -8.49 5.62 17.32
N GLY A 73 -9.19 6.59 17.89
CA GLY A 73 -9.57 6.62 19.30
C GLY A 73 -8.69 7.48 20.21
N ASP A 74 -7.68 8.17 19.65
CA ASP A 74 -6.99 9.29 20.32
C ASP A 74 -7.87 10.55 20.43
#